data_AF-A0A7X8L6S8-F1
#
_entry.id   AF-A0A7X8L6S8-F1
#
_cell.length_a   1.000
_cell.length_b   1.000
_cell.length_c   1.000
_cell.angle_alpha   90.00
_cell.angle_beta   90.00
_cell.angle_gamma   90.00
#
_symmetry.space_group_name_H-M   'P 1'
#
loop_
_entity.id
_entity.type
_entity.pdbx_description
1 polymer ?
#
loop_
_entity_poly.entity_id
_entity_poly.type
_entity_poly.pdbx_seq_one_letter_code
_entity_poly.pdbx_strand_id
1 'polypeptide(L)'
;METKDKNINKKKLTPKEKRFCYQYVLHLNATKAAILAGYSEKSARVTGCRLLTKANIQERIKYLQNNLSETAQISALRVLKEHEKIAFADAGQLRDGWISLKEFENLTPAQKAIIQEITTKETKYGMEIKIKLFDKQRSLDAINNMLGFDAPLRAELTGKDGKDLFPDIKIEIIDKTEDVRNDNSDNESL
;
A
#
# COMPACT_ATOMS: atom_id res chain seq x y z
N MET A 1 -36.68 -20.38 24.83
CA MET A 1 -36.29 -20.46 23.41
C MET A 1 -34.81 -20.13 23.35
N GLU A 2 -33.98 -21.13 23.04
CA GLU A 2 -32.52 -20.99 22.86
C GLU A 2 -32.22 -20.11 21.65
N THR A 3 -31.43 -19.05 21.85
CA THR A 3 -30.58 -18.51 20.79
C THR A 3 -29.16 -18.91 21.10
N LYS A 4 -28.72 -20.01 20.47
CA LYS A 4 -27.32 -20.41 20.41
C LYS A 4 -26.55 -19.31 19.68
N ASP A 5 -25.89 -18.44 20.44
CA ASP A 5 -24.87 -17.55 19.92
C ASP A 5 -23.77 -18.41 19.29
N LYS A 6 -23.77 -18.41 17.95
CA LYS A 6 -22.78 -19.08 17.13
C LYS A 6 -21.43 -18.42 17.42
N ASN A 7 -20.67 -19.09 18.28
CA ASN A 7 -19.27 -18.88 18.56
C ASN A 7 -18.47 -18.84 17.22
N ILE A 8 -18.29 -17.65 16.65
CA ILE A 8 -17.43 -17.44 15.47
C ILE A 8 -15.99 -17.53 15.96
N ASN A 9 -15.51 -18.76 16.00
CA ASN A 9 -14.16 -19.15 16.35
C ASN A 9 -13.19 -18.57 15.30
N LYS A 10 -12.77 -17.31 15.47
CA LYS A 10 -11.78 -16.63 14.62
C LYS A 10 -10.40 -17.25 14.89
N LYS A 11 -10.19 -18.45 14.33
CA LYS A 11 -9.00 -19.28 14.55
C LYS A 11 -7.76 -18.51 14.06
N LYS A 12 -6.95 -18.04 15.01
CA LYS A 12 -5.72 -17.26 14.77
C LYS A 12 -4.77 -18.05 13.86
N LEU A 13 -4.27 -17.41 12.80
CA LEU A 13 -3.35 -18.07 11.86
C LEU A 13 -2.08 -18.53 12.57
N THR A 14 -1.64 -19.74 12.26
CA THR A 14 -0.35 -20.27 12.72
C THR A 14 0.83 -19.54 12.04
N PRO A 15 2.06 -19.57 12.60
CA PRO A 15 3.23 -18.96 11.96
C PRO A 15 3.50 -19.47 10.54
N LYS A 16 3.34 -20.78 10.29
CA LYS A 16 3.50 -21.36 8.94
C LYS A 16 2.43 -20.87 7.97
N GLU A 17 1.19 -20.75 8.42
CA GLU A 17 0.09 -20.22 7.61
C GLU A 17 0.28 -18.72 7.29
N LYS A 18 0.75 -17.92 8.25
CA LYS A 18 1.12 -16.52 8.00
C LYS A 18 2.23 -16.42 6.96
N ARG A 19 3.27 -17.26 7.08
CA ARG A 19 4.37 -17.31 6.12
C ARG A 19 3.88 -17.74 4.73
N PHE A 20 2.97 -18.71 4.66
CA PHE A 20 2.33 -19.10 3.40
C PHE A 20 1.60 -17.93 2.74
N CYS A 21 0.78 -17.18 3.49
CA CYS A 21 0.06 -16.03 2.95
C CYS A 21 1.02 -14.99 2.37
N TYR A 22 2.10 -14.66 3.09
CA TYR A 22 3.12 -13.71 2.64
C TYR A 22 3.81 -14.18 1.35
N GLN A 23 4.27 -15.44 1.33
CA GLN A 23 4.95 -16.00 0.16
C GLN A 23 4.02 -16.16 -1.05
N TYR A 24 2.73 -16.38 -0.82
CA TYR A 24 1.75 -16.45 -1.89
C TYR A 24 1.51 -15.09 -2.55
N VAL A 25 1.40 -14.01 -1.76
CA VAL A 25 1.28 -12.65 -2.33
C VAL A 25 2.53 -12.26 -3.11
N LEU A 26 3.71 -12.68 -2.67
CA LEU A 26 4.98 -12.40 -3.34
C LEU A 26 5.15 -13.15 -4.68
N HIS A 27 4.71 -14.41 -4.76
CA HIS A 27 5.01 -15.28 -5.90
C HIS A 27 3.80 -15.63 -6.78
N LEU A 28 2.59 -15.39 -6.31
CA LEU A 28 1.33 -15.81 -6.93
C LEU A 28 1.30 -17.31 -7.28
N ASN A 29 2.04 -18.13 -6.53
CA ASN A 29 2.20 -19.56 -6.76
C ASN A 29 2.06 -20.34 -5.43
N ALA A 30 1.00 -21.14 -5.32
CA ALA A 30 0.65 -21.86 -4.09
C ALA A 30 1.70 -22.91 -3.70
N THR A 31 2.24 -23.65 -4.67
CA THR A 31 3.24 -24.69 -4.43
C THR A 31 4.53 -24.05 -3.89
N LYS A 32 5.03 -23.02 -4.57
CA LYS A 32 6.24 -22.30 -4.15
C LYS A 32 6.06 -21.65 -2.77
N ALA A 33 4.90 -21.04 -2.53
CA ALA A 33 4.57 -20.45 -1.24
C ALA A 33 4.54 -21.48 -0.11
N ALA A 34 4.01 -22.69 -0.36
CA ALA A 34 3.99 -23.76 0.63
C ALA A 34 5.42 -24.25 0.97
N ILE A 35 6.28 -24.42 -0.02
CA ILE A 35 7.68 -24.80 0.20
C ILE A 35 8.40 -23.74 1.05
N LEU A 36 8.31 -22.47 0.66
CA LEU A 36 8.97 -21.36 1.36
C LEU A 36 8.39 -21.08 2.75
N ALA A 37 7.16 -21.51 3.00
CA ALA A 37 6.53 -21.50 4.32
C ALA A 37 6.94 -22.66 5.24
N GLY A 38 7.77 -23.59 4.75
CA GLY A 38 8.27 -24.73 5.50
C GLY A 38 7.31 -25.91 5.56
N TYR A 39 6.47 -26.09 4.55
CA TYR A 39 5.74 -27.34 4.31
C TYR A 39 6.60 -28.32 3.50
N SER A 40 6.31 -29.62 3.60
CA SER A 40 7.04 -30.65 2.85
C SER A 40 6.90 -30.43 1.35
N GLU A 41 8.03 -30.44 0.63
CA GLU A 41 8.06 -30.30 -0.83
C GLU A 41 7.21 -31.38 -1.52
N LYS A 42 7.28 -32.62 -1.04
CA LYS A 42 6.53 -33.76 -1.58
C LYS A 42 5.01 -33.54 -1.57
N SER A 43 4.50 -32.77 -0.61
CA SER A 43 3.06 -32.48 -0.47
C SER A 43 2.72 -31.00 -0.67
N ALA A 44 3.66 -30.17 -1.12
CA ALA A 44 3.50 -28.72 -1.22
C ALA A 44 2.38 -28.32 -2.18
N ARG A 45 2.23 -29.03 -3.30
CA ARG A 45 1.16 -28.79 -4.28
C ARG A 45 -0.22 -28.94 -3.64
N VAL A 46 -0.48 -30.10 -3.03
CA VAL A 46 -1.77 -30.41 -2.39
C VAL A 46 -2.00 -29.49 -1.19
N THR A 47 -0.96 -29.25 -0.39
CA THR A 47 -1.02 -28.38 0.79
C THR A 47 -1.34 -26.94 0.40
N GLY A 48 -0.69 -26.39 -0.63
CA GLY A 48 -0.94 -25.05 -1.13
C GLY A 48 -2.38 -24.87 -1.59
N CYS A 49 -2.90 -25.79 -2.41
CA CYS A 49 -4.30 -25.77 -2.84
C CYS A 49 -5.26 -25.81 -1.65
N ARG A 50 -5.02 -26.70 -0.69
CA ARG A 50 -5.85 -26.82 0.53
C ARG A 50 -5.77 -25.59 1.43
N LEU A 51 -4.64 -24.90 1.50
CA LEU A 51 -4.51 -23.67 2.29
C LEU A 51 -5.33 -22.54 1.66
N LEU A 52 -5.34 -22.42 0.33
CA LEU A 52 -6.09 -21.39 -0.38
C LEU A 52 -7.61 -21.53 -0.25
N THR A 53 -8.15 -22.69 0.11
CA THR A 53 -9.60 -22.87 0.33
C THR A 53 -10.03 -22.48 1.74
N LYS A 54 -9.11 -22.24 2.68
CA LYS A 54 -9.46 -21.84 4.04
C LYS A 54 -9.83 -20.35 4.10
N ALA A 55 -11.01 -20.03 4.62
CA ALA A 55 -11.51 -18.66 4.71
C ALA A 55 -10.56 -17.69 5.45
N ASN A 56 -9.96 -18.12 6.56
CA ASN A 56 -9.00 -17.30 7.32
C ASN A 56 -7.68 -17.02 6.55
N ILE A 57 -7.26 -17.93 5.68
CA ILE A 57 -6.10 -17.75 4.79
C ILE A 57 -6.46 -16.75 3.69
N GLN A 58 -7.64 -16.90 3.07
CA GLN A 58 -8.12 -15.98 2.05
C GLN A 58 -8.28 -14.56 2.59
N GLU A 59 -8.85 -14.40 3.79
CA GLU A 59 -8.96 -13.10 4.46
C GLU A 59 -7.58 -12.47 4.68
N ARG A 60 -6.59 -13.25 5.12
CA ARG A 60 -5.22 -12.74 5.31
C ARG A 60 -4.53 -12.39 4.00
N ILE A 61 -4.70 -13.18 2.95
CA ILE A 61 -4.16 -12.87 1.61
C ILE A 61 -4.78 -11.57 1.09
N LYS A 62 -6.11 -11.43 1.19
CA LYS A 62 -6.82 -10.21 0.78
C LYS A 62 -6.33 -8.99 1.57
N TYR A 63 -6.12 -9.13 2.88
CA TYR A 63 -5.51 -8.07 3.68
C TYR A 63 -4.12 -7.69 3.15
N LEU A 64 -3.24 -8.66 2.89
CA LEU A 64 -1.88 -8.38 2.40
C LEU A 64 -1.88 -7.75 1.00
N GLN A 65 -2.80 -8.14 0.13
CA GLN A 65 -2.97 -7.54 -1.20
C GLN A 65 -3.50 -6.11 -1.12
N ASN A 66 -4.47 -5.84 -0.23
CA ASN A 66 -4.99 -4.49 -0.03
C ASN A 66 -3.95 -3.56 0.64
N ASN A 67 -3.03 -4.13 1.42
CA ASN A 67 -1.95 -3.42 2.11
C ASN A 67 -0.60 -3.78 1.47
N LEU A 68 -0.53 -3.79 0.13
CA LEU A 68 0.66 -4.23 -0.59
C LEU A 68 1.87 -3.35 -0.29
N SER A 69 1.67 -2.04 -0.11
CA SER A 69 2.72 -1.09 0.30
C SER A 69 3.35 -1.49 1.64
N GLU A 70 2.53 -1.81 2.64
CA GLU A 70 2.97 -2.32 3.94
C GLU A 70 3.68 -3.67 3.79
N THR A 71 3.09 -4.58 3.00
CA THR A 71 3.62 -5.93 2.76
C THR A 71 4.98 -5.91 2.06
N ALA A 72 5.15 -5.02 1.08
CA ALA A 72 6.39 -4.84 0.32
C ALA A 72 7.40 -3.91 1.02
N GLN A 73 7.04 -3.33 2.18
CA GLN A 73 7.85 -2.34 2.89
C GLN A 73 8.23 -1.15 1.99
N ILE A 74 7.29 -0.74 1.13
CA ILE A 74 7.43 0.41 0.25
C ILE A 74 6.60 1.54 0.87
N SER A 75 7.29 2.48 1.51
CA SER A 75 6.66 3.69 2.05
C SER A 75 6.50 4.75 0.96
N ALA A 76 5.51 5.64 1.13
CA ALA A 76 5.34 6.81 0.26
C ALA A 76 6.64 7.65 0.20
N LEU A 77 7.34 7.80 1.32
CA LEU A 77 8.63 8.49 1.36
C LEU A 77 9.70 7.80 0.49
N ARG A 78 9.73 6.47 0.45
CA ARG A 78 10.67 5.73 -0.41
C ARG A 78 10.36 5.96 -1.89
N VAL A 79 9.08 5.93 -2.27
CA VAL A 79 8.65 6.22 -3.65
C VAL A 79 8.99 7.66 -4.03
N LEU A 80 8.74 8.62 -3.13
CA LEU A 80 9.07 10.03 -3.33
C LEU A 80 10.57 10.22 -3.57
N LYS A 81 11.43 9.60 -2.76
CA LYS A 81 12.89 9.67 -2.92
C LYS A 81 13.39 9.05 -4.22
N GLU A 82 12.74 8.03 -4.76
CA GLU A 82 13.12 7.50 -6.08
C GLU A 82 12.72 8.45 -7.21
N HIS A 83 11.53 9.06 -7.13
CA HIS A 83 11.14 10.09 -8.10
C HIS A 83 11.99 11.34 -8.00
N GLU A 84 12.39 11.76 -6.79
CA GLU A 84 13.28 12.89 -6.55
C GLU A 84 14.61 12.75 -7.32
N LYS A 85 15.22 11.55 -7.29
CA LYS A 85 16.46 11.29 -8.03
C LYS A 85 16.32 11.56 -9.52
N ILE A 86 15.20 11.16 -10.14
CA ILE A 86 14.94 11.34 -11.56
C ILE A 86 14.55 12.79 -11.85
N ALA A 87 13.65 13.35 -11.04
CA ALA A 87 13.10 14.69 -11.19
C ALA A 87 14.13 15.80 -11.03
N PHE A 88 15.20 15.57 -10.27
CA PHE A 88 16.28 16.54 -10.06
C PHE A 88 17.63 16.06 -10.59
N ALA A 89 17.63 15.02 -11.43
CA ALA A 89 18.80 14.55 -12.14
C ALA A 89 19.39 15.65 -13.04
N ASP A 90 20.72 15.76 -13.01
CA ASP A 90 21.49 16.53 -13.98
C ASP A 90 22.31 15.58 -14.86
N ALA A 91 21.96 15.53 -16.14
CA ALA A 91 22.64 14.69 -17.14
C ALA A 91 24.11 15.09 -17.34
N GLY A 92 24.48 16.34 -17.04
CA GLY A 92 25.87 16.81 -17.09
C GLY A 92 26.78 16.03 -16.14
N GLN A 93 26.24 15.51 -15.03
CA GLN A 93 27.03 14.76 -14.06
C GLN A 93 27.54 13.41 -14.57
N LEU A 94 26.92 12.87 -15.64
CA LEU A 94 27.33 11.63 -16.29
C LEU A 94 28.45 11.84 -17.30
N ARG A 95 28.79 13.09 -17.62
CA ARG A 95 29.80 13.43 -18.61
C ARG A 95 31.17 13.67 -17.97
N ASP A 96 32.20 13.35 -18.73
CA ASP A 96 33.58 13.78 -18.49
C ASP A 96 33.97 14.75 -19.62
N GLY A 97 33.74 16.05 -19.37
CA GLY A 97 33.81 17.08 -20.40
C GLY A 97 32.64 17.04 -21.40
N TRP A 98 32.80 17.68 -22.56
CA TRP A 98 31.74 17.76 -23.57
C TRP A 98 31.56 16.45 -24.36
N ILE A 99 32.68 15.75 -24.58
CA ILE A 99 32.79 14.65 -25.55
C ILE A 99 32.62 13.29 -24.89
N SER A 100 33.15 13.10 -23.68
CA SER A 100 33.24 11.78 -23.04
C SER A 100 32.21 11.59 -21.93
N LEU A 101 31.96 10.33 -21.59
CA LEU A 101 31.16 9.93 -20.43
C LEU A 101 32.09 9.50 -19.30
N LYS A 102 31.67 9.73 -18.07
CA LYS A 102 32.34 9.11 -16.92
C LYS A 102 32.20 7.60 -17.02
N GLU A 103 33.22 6.89 -16.55
CA GLU A 103 33.15 5.45 -16.41
C GLU A 103 32.01 5.04 -15.49
N PHE A 104 31.30 3.97 -15.87
CA PHE A 104 30.12 3.50 -15.14
C PHE A 104 30.45 3.17 -13.68
N GLU A 105 31.63 2.64 -13.38
CA GLU A 105 32.05 2.32 -12.02
C GLU A 105 32.20 3.55 -11.12
N ASN A 106 32.53 4.71 -11.70
CA ASN A 106 32.70 5.97 -10.98
C ASN A 106 31.37 6.70 -10.75
N LEU A 107 30.25 6.19 -11.28
CA LEU A 107 28.94 6.77 -11.04
C LEU A 107 28.40 6.37 -9.67
N THR A 108 27.82 7.34 -8.97
CA THR A 108 27.11 7.08 -7.72
C THR A 108 25.87 6.23 -7.93
N PRO A 109 25.35 5.51 -6.91
CA PRO A 109 24.11 4.77 -7.02
C PRO A 109 22.91 5.62 -7.48
N ALA A 110 22.86 6.90 -7.10
CA ALA A 110 21.81 7.82 -7.54
C ALA A 110 21.92 8.14 -9.05
N GLN A 111 23.14 8.35 -9.55
CA GLN A 111 23.39 8.57 -10.98
C GLN A 111 23.13 7.31 -11.83
N LYS A 112 23.36 6.12 -11.28
CA LYS A 112 23.01 4.86 -11.94
C LYS A 112 21.49 4.68 -12.01
N ALA A 113 20.76 5.05 -10.95
CA ALA A 113 19.31 4.86 -10.85
C ALA A 113 18.49 5.68 -11.87
N ILE A 114 19.05 6.77 -12.41
CA ILE A 114 18.37 7.63 -13.40
C ILE A 114 18.53 7.12 -14.84
N ILE A 115 19.40 6.13 -15.07
CA ILE A 115 19.65 5.57 -16.40
C ILE A 115 18.52 4.59 -16.75
N GLN A 116 17.82 4.88 -17.85
CA GLN A 116 16.78 4.02 -18.40
C GLN A 116 17.38 2.93 -19.28
N GLU A 117 18.36 3.28 -20.12
CA GLU A 117 18.93 2.38 -21.11
C GLU A 117 20.37 2.79 -21.45
N ILE A 118 21.24 1.79 -21.66
CA ILE A 118 22.58 1.96 -22.20
C ILE A 118 22.69 1.12 -23.47
N THR A 119 22.96 1.77 -24.59
CA THR A 119 23.21 1.10 -25.87
C THR A 119 24.68 1.22 -26.22
N THR A 120 25.33 0.09 -26.47
CA THR A 120 26.72 0.05 -26.92
C THR A 120 26.79 -0.53 -28.32
N LYS A 121 27.47 0.17 -29.25
CA LYS A 121 27.67 -0.27 -30.63
C LYS A 121 29.15 -0.27 -30.96
N GLU A 122 29.63 -1.37 -31.51
CA GLU A 122 30.98 -1.43 -32.06
C GLU A 122 30.96 -0.89 -33.50
N THR A 123 31.82 0.09 -33.77
CA THR A 123 31.94 0.75 -35.06
C THR A 123 33.35 0.58 -35.59
N LYS A 124 33.56 0.87 -36.89
CA LYS A 124 34.90 0.85 -37.52
C LYS A 124 35.90 1.80 -36.86
N TYR A 125 35.44 2.75 -36.04
CA TYR A 125 36.24 3.78 -35.38
C TYR A 125 36.27 3.64 -33.85
N GLY A 126 35.69 2.57 -33.30
CA GLY A 126 35.62 2.32 -31.85
C GLY A 126 34.21 2.06 -31.33
N MET A 127 34.06 2.16 -30.01
CA MET A 127 32.81 1.86 -29.30
C MET A 127 31.96 3.12 -29.12
N GLU A 128 30.74 3.13 -29.64
CA GLU A 128 29.75 4.19 -29.43
C GLU A 128 28.84 3.81 -28.27
N ILE A 129 28.76 4.66 -27.23
CA ILE A 129 27.89 4.46 -26.07
C ILE A 129 26.81 5.55 -26.08
N LYS A 130 25.54 5.14 -26.12
CA LYS A 130 24.38 6.01 -25.98
C LYS A 130 23.68 5.71 -24.66
N ILE A 131 23.42 6.75 -23.87
CA ILE A 131 22.68 6.65 -22.61
C ILE A 131 21.33 7.37 -22.77
N LYS A 132 20.26 6.70 -22.35
CA LYS A 132 18.93 7.28 -22.21
C LYS A 132 18.57 7.35 -20.73
N LEU A 133 18.01 8.48 -20.30
CA LEU A 133 17.57 8.69 -18.92
C LEU A 133 16.07 8.47 -18.78
N PHE A 134 15.62 8.18 -17.57
CA PHE A 134 14.19 8.16 -17.24
C PHE A 134 13.54 9.54 -17.45
N ASP A 135 12.23 9.52 -17.66
CA ASP A 135 11.44 10.72 -17.92
C ASP A 135 11.32 11.58 -16.65
N LYS A 136 11.96 12.74 -16.70
CA LYS A 136 11.96 13.76 -15.64
C LYS A 136 10.55 14.29 -15.37
N GLN A 137 9.77 14.54 -16.41
CA GLN A 137 8.45 15.13 -16.29
C GLN A 137 7.49 14.18 -15.58
N ARG A 138 7.49 12.91 -15.96
CA ARG A 138 6.67 11.88 -15.28
C ARG A 138 6.98 11.77 -13.78
N SER A 139 8.24 11.99 -13.41
CA SER A 139 8.63 11.96 -12.00
C SER A 139 8.17 13.20 -11.24
N LEU A 140 8.20 14.38 -11.87
CA LEU A 140 7.62 15.61 -11.31
C LEU A 140 6.11 15.50 -11.14
N ASP A 141 5.40 14.97 -12.15
CA ASP A 141 3.95 14.75 -12.08
C ASP A 141 3.60 13.78 -10.93
N ALA A 142 4.38 12.71 -10.76
CA ALA A 142 4.20 11.78 -9.64
C ALA A 142 4.43 12.46 -8.28
N ILE A 143 5.47 13.30 -8.16
CA ILE A 143 5.75 14.08 -6.94
C ILE A 143 4.60 15.04 -6.63
N ASN A 144 4.10 15.79 -7.62
CA ASN A 144 2.99 16.71 -7.43
C ASN A 144 1.73 16.00 -6.94
N ASN A 145 1.40 14.86 -7.54
CA ASN A 145 0.27 14.03 -7.12
C ASN A 145 0.44 13.50 -5.69
N MET A 146 1.66 13.08 -5.32
CA MET A 146 1.95 12.55 -3.99
C MET A 146 1.92 13.64 -2.90
N LEU A 147 2.35 14.86 -3.22
CA LEU A 147 2.37 15.99 -2.29
C LEU A 147 1.08 16.80 -2.30
N GLY A 148 0.18 16.54 -3.24
CA GLY A 148 -1.10 17.24 -3.38
C GLY A 148 -0.96 18.68 -3.88
N PHE A 149 0.13 19.02 -4.57
CA PHE A 149 0.31 20.37 -5.14
C PHE A 149 -0.74 20.70 -6.22
N ASP A 150 -1.21 19.67 -6.92
CA ASP A 150 -2.24 19.78 -7.95
C ASP A 150 -3.64 19.41 -7.43
N ALA A 151 -3.81 19.24 -6.11
CA ALA A 151 -5.11 18.94 -5.53
C ALA A 151 -6.07 20.14 -5.68
N PRO A 152 -7.34 19.92 -6.06
CA PRO A 152 -8.29 21.02 -6.17
C PRO A 152 -8.50 21.67 -4.81
N LEU A 153 -8.47 23.01 -4.78
CA LEU A 153 -8.72 23.83 -3.58
C LEU A 153 -10.08 23.52 -2.92
N ARG A 154 -11.05 23.05 -3.72
CA ARG A 154 -12.39 22.66 -3.27
C ARG A 154 -12.84 21.40 -4.00
N ALA A 155 -13.25 20.40 -3.24
CA ALA A 155 -13.92 19.20 -3.74
C ALA A 155 -15.31 19.13 -3.14
N GLU A 156 -16.34 19.12 -3.99
CA GLU A 156 -17.72 18.90 -3.56
C GLU A 156 -18.01 17.40 -3.63
N LEU A 157 -18.38 16.82 -2.49
CA LEU A 157 -18.66 15.40 -2.37
C LEU A 157 -20.18 15.23 -2.17
N THR A 158 -20.79 14.41 -3.03
CA THR A 158 -22.19 14.00 -2.88
C THR A 158 -22.23 12.48 -2.71
N GLY A 159 -23.26 11.99 -2.03
CA GLY A 159 -23.61 10.58 -1.99
C GLY A 159 -23.98 10.04 -3.37
N LYS A 160 -24.20 8.72 -3.44
CA LYS A 160 -24.57 8.02 -4.68
C LYS A 160 -25.79 8.70 -5.31
N ASP A 161 -25.70 9.01 -6.61
CA ASP A 161 -26.74 9.69 -7.39
C ASP A 161 -27.08 11.11 -6.89
N GLY A 162 -26.12 11.82 -6.28
CA GLY A 162 -26.29 13.20 -5.83
C GLY A 162 -27.00 13.35 -4.48
N LYS A 163 -27.22 12.25 -3.75
CA LYS A 163 -27.86 12.26 -2.43
C LYS A 163 -26.95 12.82 -1.34
N ASP A 164 -27.52 13.18 -0.20
CA ASP A 164 -26.72 13.60 0.96
C ASP A 164 -25.79 12.48 1.44
N LEU A 165 -24.56 12.87 1.82
CA LEU A 165 -23.54 11.95 2.33
C LEU A 165 -23.86 11.42 3.72
N PHE A 166 -24.61 12.22 4.49
CA PHE A 166 -24.94 11.93 5.88
C PHE A 166 -26.45 11.81 6.00
N PRO A 167 -26.96 10.76 6.67
CA PRO A 167 -28.38 10.67 6.97
C PRO A 167 -28.80 11.82 7.89
N ASP A 168 -29.99 12.37 7.68
CA ASP A 168 -30.58 13.38 8.55
C ASP A 168 -30.59 12.89 10.01
N ILE A 169 -29.79 13.53 10.86
CA ILE A 169 -29.82 13.29 12.30
C ILE A 169 -31.07 14.00 12.83
N LYS A 170 -32.14 13.24 13.06
CA LYS A 170 -33.29 13.72 13.83
C LYS A 170 -32.89 13.89 15.29
N ILE A 171 -32.65 15.12 15.70
CA ILE A 171 -32.42 15.47 17.11
C ILE A 171 -33.81 15.63 17.74
N GLU A 172 -34.25 14.64 18.52
CA GLU A 172 -35.37 14.83 19.44
C GLU A 172 -34.85 15.54 20.68
N ILE A 173 -35.22 16.81 20.84
CA ILE A 173 -34.98 17.56 22.07
C ILE A 173 -35.97 17.02 23.12
N ILE A 174 -35.47 16.19 24.03
CA ILE A 174 -36.24 15.73 25.19
C ILE A 174 -36.10 16.80 26.26
N ASP A 175 -37.10 17.67 26.37
CA ASP A 175 -37.17 18.66 27.45
C ASP A 175 -37.60 17.94 28.74
N LYS A 176 -36.66 17.67 29.66
CA LYS A 176 -36.91 16.99 30.94
C LYS A 176 -37.10 17.99 32.08
N THR A 177 -38.02 18.93 31.94
CA THR A 177 -38.34 19.91 33.00
C THR A 177 -39.80 19.92 33.42
N GLU A 178 -40.48 18.76 33.44
CA GLU A 178 -41.81 18.66 34.09
C GLU A 178 -41.97 17.58 35.18
N ASP A 179 -41.02 16.67 35.39
CA ASP A 179 -41.15 15.64 36.45
C ASP A 179 -40.23 15.88 37.67
N VAL A 180 -40.07 17.13 38.10
CA VAL A 180 -39.51 17.44 39.42
C VAL A 180 -40.49 18.30 40.20
N ARG A 181 -41.39 17.63 40.92
CA ARG A 181 -41.97 17.99 42.24
C ARG A 181 -43.37 17.38 42.37
N ASN A 182 -43.50 16.25 43.07
CA ASN A 182 -44.25 16.23 44.33
C ASN A 182 -44.07 14.87 45.02
N ASP A 183 -42.98 14.71 45.77
CA ASP A 183 -42.90 13.72 46.84
C ASP A 183 -42.03 14.36 47.92
N ASN A 184 -42.68 15.12 48.80
CA ASN A 184 -42.29 15.39 50.17
C ASN A 184 -43.31 16.37 50.77
N SER A 185 -44.39 15.83 51.33
CA SER A 185 -45.08 16.48 52.45
C SER A 185 -44.79 15.66 53.70
N ASP A 186 -43.66 15.99 54.31
CA ASP A 186 -43.51 16.27 55.73
C ASP A 186 -44.15 15.27 56.70
N ASN A 187 -43.32 14.30 57.10
CA ASN A 187 -43.40 13.69 58.41
C ASN A 187 -42.62 14.59 59.39
N GLU A 188 -43.29 15.56 60.00
CA GLU A 188 -42.79 16.24 61.20
C GLU A 188 -43.76 16.04 62.37
N SER A 189 -43.16 15.54 63.44
CA SER A 189 -43.71 15.04 64.70
C SER A 189 -44.27 16.10 65.63
N LEU A 190 -45.33 15.74 66.37
CA LEU A 190 -45.47 15.92 67.84
C LEU A 190 -46.57 14.99 68.39
#